data_AF-A0AAV1ZN78-F1
#
_entry.id   AF-A0AAV1ZN78-F1
#
_cell.length_a   1.000
_cell.length_b   1.000
_cell.length_c   1.000
_cell.angle_alpha   90.00
_cell.angle_beta   90.00
_cell.angle_gamma   90.00
#
_symmetry.space_group_name_H-M   'P 1'
#
loop_
_entity.id
_entity.type
_entity.pdbx_description
1 polymer ?
#
loop_
_entity_poly.entity_id
_entity_poly.type
_entity_poly.pdbx_seq_one_letter_code
_entity_poly.pdbx_strand_id
1 'polypeptide(L)'
;MFEVEWTEDQGWGKPVISPLHGLVLHPAAKVLHYAQELFEGLKAFRSKSGKTILFRPEMNIKRMLSTAERASLPLFDADELLKCMKKLIAIDQHWIPEKEGCSLYVRPTLIGIEPSLGIASSKKALLFIITGPVGAYFSSGQEKAVSLLADPKHVRAWPGGVGNKKMGCNYAPTIHIQQIAERENLQQVLWLYGENHQLTEVGSMNIFVLLVNTAGDLELITPPLDGTILPGITRQSLLDLAREWGTR
;
A
#
# COMPACT_ATOMS: atom_id res chain seq x y z
N MET A 1 -16.82 5.54 8.03
CA MET A 1 -15.36 5.50 8.29
C MET A 1 -15.10 5.02 9.70
N PHE A 2 -13.90 4.51 9.97
CA PHE A 2 -13.41 4.19 11.31
C PHE A 2 -12.33 5.19 11.70
N GLU A 3 -12.26 5.57 12.98
CA GLU A 3 -11.19 6.39 13.54
C GLU A 3 -10.90 6.07 15.01
N VAL A 4 -9.64 6.23 15.42
CA VAL A 4 -9.19 6.16 16.81
C VAL A 4 -7.98 7.05 17.01
N GLU A 5 -8.05 7.92 18.02
CA GLU A 5 -6.91 8.77 18.42
C GLU A 5 -5.99 8.04 19.40
N TRP A 6 -4.72 8.43 19.39
CA TRP A 6 -3.72 8.04 20.36
C TRP A 6 -3.03 9.28 20.94
N THR A 7 -2.72 9.24 22.23
CA THR A 7 -1.85 10.23 22.90
C THR A 7 -0.75 9.52 23.69
N GLU A 8 0.40 10.18 23.86
CA GLU A 8 1.51 9.66 24.66
C GLU A 8 1.10 9.34 26.10
N ASP A 9 0.23 10.17 26.69
CA ASP A 9 -0.16 10.05 28.10
C ASP A 9 -1.23 8.98 28.36
N GLN A 10 -2.12 8.70 27.40
CA GLN A 10 -3.29 7.83 27.59
C GLN A 10 -3.29 6.58 26.70
N GLY A 11 -2.40 6.51 25.72
CA GLY A 11 -2.41 5.46 24.72
C GLY A 11 -3.57 5.59 23.74
N TRP A 12 -4.05 4.46 23.23
CA TRP A 12 -5.17 4.42 22.27
C TRP A 12 -6.50 4.70 22.98
N GLY A 13 -7.26 5.63 22.41
CA GLY A 13 -8.63 5.91 22.84
C GLY A 13 -9.63 4.84 22.38
N LYS A 14 -10.91 5.14 22.55
CA LYS A 14 -11.99 4.27 22.09
C LYS A 14 -12.19 4.43 20.57
N PRO A 15 -12.16 3.34 19.79
CA PRO A 15 -12.45 3.42 18.36
C PRO A 15 -13.91 3.81 18.08
N VAL A 16 -14.11 4.59 17.03
CA VAL A 16 -15.41 5.07 16.58
C VAL A 16 -15.62 4.68 15.12
N ILE A 17 -16.82 4.21 14.80
CA ILE A 17 -17.30 4.09 13.42
C ILE A 17 -18.41 5.11 13.23
N SER A 18 -18.22 6.03 12.30
CA SER A 18 -19.10 7.18 12.03
C SER A 18 -19.33 7.35 10.51
N PRO A 19 -20.33 8.14 10.09
CA PRO A 19 -20.42 8.59 8.70
C PRO A 19 -19.10 9.24 8.23
N LEU A 20 -18.78 9.16 6.93
CA LEU A 20 -17.58 9.82 6.39
C LEU A 20 -17.66 11.33 6.61
N HIS A 21 -16.59 11.93 7.14
CA HIS A 21 -16.46 13.38 7.34
C HIS A 21 -15.03 13.86 7.05
N GLY A 22 -14.86 15.18 6.97
CA GLY A 22 -13.53 15.79 6.90
C GLY A 22 -12.78 15.67 8.23
N LEU A 23 -11.45 15.59 8.16
CA LEU A 23 -10.59 15.64 9.34
C LEU A 23 -10.30 17.10 9.70
N VAL A 24 -10.48 17.45 10.97
CA VAL A 24 -10.09 18.77 11.51
C VAL A 24 -8.71 18.63 12.14
N LEU A 25 -7.69 19.09 11.42
CA LEU A 25 -6.30 19.02 11.88
C LEU A 25 -5.77 20.41 12.24
N HIS A 26 -4.96 20.48 13.28
CA HIS A 26 -4.21 21.70 13.59
C HIS A 26 -3.24 22.00 12.43
N PRO A 27 -3.05 23.26 12.00
CA PRO A 27 -2.16 23.59 10.88
C PRO A 27 -0.71 23.15 11.09
N ALA A 28 -0.25 23.06 12.33
CA ALA A 28 1.08 22.55 12.71
C ALA A 28 1.15 21.02 12.91
N ALA A 29 0.14 20.26 12.49
CA ALA A 29 0.15 18.79 12.59
C ALA A 29 1.32 18.21 11.80
N LYS A 30 2.14 17.35 12.43
CA LYS A 30 3.38 16.82 11.84
C LYS A 30 3.19 16.15 10.47
N VAL A 31 2.05 15.50 10.24
CA VAL A 31 1.70 14.94 8.93
C VAL A 31 1.78 15.97 7.79
N LEU A 32 1.37 17.21 8.05
CA LEU A 32 1.31 18.28 7.05
C LEU A 32 2.69 18.87 6.71
N HIS A 33 3.69 18.67 7.58
CA HIS A 33 5.01 19.31 7.46
C HIS A 33 6.13 18.31 7.19
N TYR A 34 6.05 17.11 7.77
CA TYR A 34 7.15 16.14 7.79
C TYR A 34 6.75 14.77 7.25
N ALA A 35 5.56 14.65 6.63
CA ALA A 35 5.04 13.40 6.08
C ALA A 35 5.12 12.22 7.07
N GLN A 36 4.87 12.50 8.36
CA GLN A 36 4.79 11.46 9.39
C GLN A 36 3.46 10.70 9.26
N GLU A 37 3.39 9.92 8.20
CA GLU A 37 2.20 9.21 7.76
C GLU A 37 2.54 7.90 7.04
N LEU A 38 1.61 6.97 7.15
CA LEU A 38 1.63 5.70 6.45
C LEU A 38 0.22 5.25 6.11
N PHE A 39 0.14 4.32 5.16
CA PHE A 39 -1.14 3.76 4.75
C PHE A 39 -1.02 2.28 4.39
N GLU A 40 -2.18 1.62 4.32
CA GLU A 40 -2.32 0.29 3.77
C GLU A 40 -3.32 0.26 2.61
N GLY A 41 -3.30 -0.85 1.88
CA GLY A 41 -4.20 -1.06 0.77
C GLY A 41 -4.59 -2.53 0.66
N LEU A 42 -5.86 -2.80 0.89
CA LEU A 42 -6.44 -4.13 0.74
C LEU A 42 -7.85 -4.05 0.18
N LYS A 43 -8.43 -5.21 -0.13
CA LYS A 43 -9.72 -5.31 -0.81
C LYS A 43 -10.62 -6.31 -0.11
N ALA A 44 -11.90 -5.96 -0.04
CA ALA A 44 -12.99 -6.88 0.25
C ALA A 44 -13.73 -7.23 -1.05
N PHE A 45 -14.05 -8.51 -1.21
CA PHE A 45 -14.71 -9.04 -2.40
C PHE A 45 -16.01 -9.73 -2.01
N ARG A 46 -16.96 -9.71 -2.95
CA ARG A 46 -18.14 -10.57 -2.88
C ARG A 46 -17.78 -11.93 -3.49
N SER A 47 -17.83 -12.99 -2.70
CA SER A 47 -17.64 -14.35 -3.21
C SER A 47 -18.85 -14.80 -4.04
N LYS A 48 -18.67 -15.86 -4.85
CA LYS A 48 -19.77 -16.52 -5.58
C LYS A 48 -20.92 -17.00 -4.67
N SER A 49 -20.62 -17.25 -3.39
CA SER A 49 -21.62 -17.65 -2.37
C SER A 49 -22.32 -16.46 -1.69
N GLY A 50 -22.05 -15.22 -2.12
CA GLY A 50 -22.59 -14.01 -1.49
C GLY A 50 -21.85 -13.58 -0.21
N LYS A 51 -20.91 -14.38 0.30
CA LYS A 51 -20.10 -14.00 1.48
C LYS A 51 -19.06 -12.93 1.15
N THR A 52 -18.83 -12.01 2.08
CA THR A 52 -17.71 -11.06 2.05
C THR A 52 -16.41 -11.78 2.40
N ILE A 53 -15.38 -11.61 1.57
CA ILE A 53 -14.05 -12.18 1.79
C ILE A 53 -12.97 -11.09 1.74
N LEU A 54 -11.94 -11.25 2.58
CA LEU A 54 -10.74 -10.44 2.58
C LEU A 54 -9.57 -11.28 2.11
N PHE A 55 -8.65 -10.67 1.35
CA PHE A 55 -7.47 -11.36 0.85
C PHE A 55 -6.24 -11.05 1.72
N ARG A 56 -5.76 -12.04 2.48
CA ARG A 56 -4.58 -11.99 3.36
C ARG A 56 -4.46 -10.71 4.23
N PRO A 57 -5.54 -10.22 4.88
CA PRO A 57 -5.53 -8.95 5.60
C PRO A 57 -4.50 -8.90 6.74
N GLU A 58 -4.16 -10.03 7.33
CA GLU A 58 -3.16 -10.16 8.39
C GLU A 58 -1.77 -9.70 7.90
N MET A 59 -1.45 -9.93 6.62
CA MET A 59 -0.19 -9.47 6.03
C MET A 59 -0.16 -7.95 5.84
N ASN A 60 -1.30 -7.32 5.50
CA ASN A 60 -1.41 -5.87 5.45
C ASN A 60 -1.15 -5.27 6.83
N ILE A 61 -1.77 -5.82 7.87
CA ILE A 61 -1.63 -5.34 9.25
C ILE A 61 -0.18 -5.50 9.73
N LYS A 62 0.46 -6.64 9.45
CA LYS A 62 1.88 -6.86 9.75
C LYS A 62 2.77 -5.82 9.07
N ARG A 63 2.53 -5.50 7.79
CA ARG A 63 3.28 -4.47 7.07
C ARG A 63 3.00 -3.06 7.60
N MET A 64 1.76 -2.79 8.00
CA MET A 64 1.37 -1.53 8.63
C MET A 64 2.13 -1.30 9.94
N LEU A 65 2.21 -2.31 10.81
CA LEU A 65 2.98 -2.26 12.07
C LEU A 65 4.46 -2.00 11.81
N SER A 66 5.04 -2.74 10.87
CA SER A 66 6.44 -2.55 10.49
C SER A 66 6.73 -1.20 9.84
N THR A 67 5.71 -0.54 9.29
CA THR A 67 5.81 0.83 8.78
C THR A 67 5.62 1.85 9.92
N ALA A 68 4.73 1.58 10.88
CA ALA A 68 4.49 2.45 12.03
C ALA A 68 5.73 2.57 12.91
N GLU A 69 6.40 1.44 13.15
CA GLU A 69 7.70 1.40 13.83
C GLU A 69 8.72 2.30 13.14
N ARG A 70 8.88 2.18 11.81
CA ARG A 70 9.83 3.00 11.05
C ARG A 70 9.45 4.49 11.04
N ALA A 71 8.15 4.81 11.07
CA ALA A 71 7.63 6.17 11.10
C ALA A 71 7.66 6.81 12.50
N SER A 72 8.10 6.07 13.53
CA SER A 72 7.98 6.48 14.95
C SER A 72 6.54 6.91 15.29
N LEU A 73 5.57 6.10 14.86
CA LEU A 73 4.16 6.24 15.16
C LEU A 73 3.73 5.12 16.11
N PRO A 74 2.65 5.31 16.91
CA PRO A 74 2.25 4.34 17.91
C PRO A 74 1.90 3.00 17.27
N LEU A 75 2.42 1.92 17.88
CA LEU A 75 2.03 0.56 17.54
C LEU A 75 0.64 0.26 18.11
N PHE A 76 -0.03 -0.72 17.52
CA PHE A 76 -1.39 -1.12 17.88
C PHE A 76 -1.51 -2.65 17.89
N ASP A 77 -2.56 -3.17 18.52
CA ASP A 77 -2.85 -4.60 18.48
C ASP A 77 -3.39 -5.00 17.09
N ALA A 78 -2.73 -6.00 16.48
CA ALA A 78 -3.05 -6.45 15.14
C ALA A 78 -4.45 -7.07 15.02
N ASP A 79 -4.85 -7.85 16.03
CA ASP A 79 -6.13 -8.55 16.05
C ASP A 79 -7.27 -7.58 16.31
N GLU A 80 -7.06 -6.59 17.18
CA GLU A 80 -8.06 -5.53 17.43
C GLU A 80 -8.27 -4.64 16.21
N LEU A 81 -7.21 -4.26 15.50
CA LEU A 81 -7.37 -3.51 14.25
C LEU A 81 -8.13 -4.34 13.20
N LEU A 82 -7.83 -5.64 13.09
CA LEU A 82 -8.53 -6.54 12.17
C LEU A 82 -10.02 -6.67 12.52
N LYS A 83 -10.35 -6.80 13.81
CA LYS A 83 -11.74 -6.84 14.30
C LYS A 83 -12.48 -5.56 13.94
N CYS A 84 -11.88 -4.40 14.21
CA CYS A 84 -12.46 -3.09 13.88
C CYS A 84 -12.67 -2.91 12.38
N MET A 85 -11.68 -3.28 11.58
CA MET A 85 -11.76 -3.24 10.11
C MET A 85 -12.89 -4.13 9.58
N LYS A 86 -12.98 -5.38 10.07
CA LYS A 86 -14.07 -6.30 9.72
C LYS A 86 -15.44 -5.73 10.10
N LYS A 87 -15.55 -5.05 11.25
CA LYS A 87 -16.79 -4.40 11.68
C LYS A 87 -17.19 -3.25 10.74
N LEU A 88 -16.25 -2.39 10.34
CA LEU A 88 -16.49 -1.34 9.36
C LEU A 88 -16.97 -1.93 8.02
N ILE A 89 -16.26 -2.93 7.49
CA ILE A 89 -16.63 -3.58 6.22
C ILE A 89 -18.01 -4.25 6.31
N ALA A 90 -18.38 -4.82 7.46
CA ALA A 90 -19.70 -5.41 7.65
C ALA A 90 -20.82 -4.37 7.62
N ILE A 91 -20.58 -3.16 8.14
CA ILE A 91 -21.50 -2.02 8.03
C ILE A 91 -21.58 -1.56 6.57
N ASP A 92 -20.43 -1.42 5.91
CA ASP A 92 -20.32 -0.96 4.52
C ASP A 92 -20.57 -2.06 3.48
N GLN A 93 -21.03 -3.25 3.87
CA GLN A 93 -21.03 -4.42 2.99
C GLN A 93 -21.83 -4.23 1.69
N HIS A 94 -22.84 -3.37 1.71
CA HIS A 94 -23.68 -3.03 0.56
C HIS A 94 -22.93 -2.21 -0.50
N TRP A 95 -21.79 -1.60 -0.15
CA TRP A 95 -20.88 -0.93 -1.08
C TRP A 95 -19.96 -1.89 -1.82
N ILE A 96 -19.89 -3.17 -1.41
CA ILE A 96 -19.05 -4.17 -2.09
C ILE A 96 -19.72 -4.53 -3.42
N PRO A 97 -19.09 -4.19 -4.56
CA PRO A 97 -19.69 -4.47 -5.87
C PRO A 97 -19.85 -5.97 -6.10
N GLU A 98 -20.95 -6.36 -6.76
CA GLU A 98 -21.21 -7.76 -7.14
C GLU A 98 -20.57 -8.13 -8.48
N LYS A 99 -20.23 -7.12 -9.30
CA LYS A 99 -19.63 -7.31 -10.62
C LYS A 99 -18.24 -7.94 -10.49
N GLU A 100 -17.98 -8.96 -11.30
CA GLU A 100 -16.67 -9.60 -11.38
C GLU A 100 -15.56 -8.59 -11.75
N GLY A 101 -14.40 -8.75 -11.11
CA GLY A 101 -13.27 -7.83 -11.24
C GLY A 101 -13.39 -6.53 -10.42
N CYS A 102 -14.55 -6.24 -9.84
CA CYS A 102 -14.74 -5.12 -8.93
C CYS A 102 -14.54 -5.53 -7.46
N SER A 103 -14.31 -4.56 -6.58
CA SER A 103 -14.10 -4.82 -5.15
C SER A 103 -14.39 -3.58 -4.31
N LEU A 104 -14.49 -3.74 -2.98
CA LEU A 104 -14.42 -2.61 -2.05
C LEU A 104 -12.97 -2.44 -1.61
N TYR A 105 -12.37 -1.30 -1.93
CA TYR A 105 -11.04 -0.98 -1.48
C TYR A 105 -11.09 -0.44 -0.05
N VAL A 106 -10.16 -0.90 0.79
CA VAL A 106 -10.03 -0.53 2.21
C VAL A 106 -8.69 0.18 2.37
N ARG A 107 -8.71 1.39 2.97
CA ARG A 107 -7.55 2.28 3.12
C ARG A 107 -7.33 2.63 4.59
N PRO A 108 -6.64 1.77 5.36
CA PRO A 108 -6.13 2.14 6.67
C PRO A 108 -5.03 3.20 6.52
N THR A 109 -5.02 4.18 7.41
CA THR A 109 -4.07 5.31 7.38
C THR A 109 -3.74 5.70 8.82
N LEU A 110 -2.46 5.87 9.13
CA LEU A 110 -1.98 6.32 10.44
C LEU A 110 -1.12 7.57 10.26
N ILE A 111 -1.47 8.65 10.95
CA ILE A 111 -0.87 9.98 10.81
C ILE A 111 -0.48 10.58 12.16
N GLY A 112 0.64 11.31 12.21
CA GLY A 112 1.04 12.13 13.35
C GLY A 112 0.32 13.47 13.34
N ILE A 113 -0.48 13.75 14.37
CA ILE A 113 -1.35 14.94 14.46
C ILE A 113 -0.97 15.89 15.61
N GLU A 114 0.20 15.72 16.22
CA GLU A 114 0.69 16.63 17.26
C GLU A 114 0.83 18.06 16.69
N PRO A 115 0.27 19.09 17.36
CA PRO A 115 0.32 20.48 16.90
C PRO A 115 1.68 21.13 17.20
N SER A 116 2.75 20.61 16.59
CA SER A 116 4.12 21.05 16.83
C SER A 116 4.98 20.94 15.58
N LEU A 117 5.81 21.96 15.35
CA LEU A 117 6.81 22.00 14.27
C LEU A 117 8.16 21.36 14.68
N GLY A 118 8.26 20.80 15.89
CA GLY A 118 9.45 20.07 16.30
C GLY A 118 9.62 18.77 15.50
N ILE A 119 10.79 18.55 14.91
CA ILE A 119 11.15 17.29 14.25
C ILE A 119 11.45 16.24 15.32
N ALA A 120 10.40 15.54 15.76
CA ALA A 120 10.45 14.50 16.77
C ALA A 120 9.29 13.52 16.58
N SER A 121 9.29 12.40 17.32
CA SER A 121 8.13 11.51 17.40
C SER A 121 6.86 12.28 17.76
N SER A 122 5.72 11.91 17.15
CA SER A 122 4.46 12.60 17.40
C SER A 122 3.86 12.13 18.72
N LYS A 123 3.55 13.05 19.62
CA LYS A 123 2.85 12.74 20.89
C LYS A 123 1.34 12.55 20.75
N LYS A 124 0.80 12.81 19.56
CA LYS A 124 -0.60 12.58 19.19
C LYS A 124 -0.68 11.96 17.81
N ALA A 125 -1.50 10.92 17.63
CA ALA A 125 -1.69 10.27 16.34
C ALA A 125 -3.16 9.96 16.08
N LEU A 126 -3.51 9.78 14.81
CA LEU A 126 -4.83 9.35 14.37
C LEU A 126 -4.69 8.16 13.44
N LEU A 127 -5.33 7.04 13.81
CA LEU A 127 -5.54 5.89 12.93
C LEU A 127 -6.96 5.95 12.39
N PHE A 128 -7.13 5.95 11.07
CA PHE A 128 -8.45 5.92 10.45
C PHE A 128 -8.51 4.95 9.27
N ILE A 129 -9.71 4.48 8.94
CA ILE A 129 -9.96 3.61 7.78
C ILE A 129 -11.14 4.18 6.99
N ILE A 130 -10.91 4.38 5.69
CA ILE A 130 -11.95 4.66 4.71
C ILE A 130 -12.11 3.48 3.76
N THR A 131 -13.30 3.37 3.19
CA THR A 131 -13.70 2.33 2.23
C THR A 131 -14.28 2.99 0.99
N GLY A 132 -14.15 2.35 -0.17
CA GLY A 132 -14.74 2.85 -1.41
C GLY A 132 -14.78 1.80 -2.53
N PRO A 133 -15.85 1.73 -3.33
CA PRO A 133 -15.94 0.78 -4.43
C PRO A 133 -14.91 1.10 -5.51
N VAL A 134 -14.26 0.07 -6.05
CA VAL A 134 -13.32 0.18 -7.17
C VAL A 134 -13.72 -0.78 -8.28
N GLY A 135 -13.64 -0.27 -9.51
CA GLY A 135 -13.93 -1.04 -10.72
C GLY A 135 -12.82 -2.02 -11.10
N ALA A 136 -13.10 -2.84 -12.10
CA ALA A 136 -12.08 -3.64 -12.77
C ALA A 136 -11.10 -2.73 -13.51
N TYR A 137 -9.80 -3.00 -13.40
CA TYR A 137 -8.75 -2.31 -14.16
C TYR A 137 -8.79 -2.68 -15.65
N PHE A 138 -9.22 -3.90 -15.97
CA PHE A 138 -9.33 -4.40 -17.35
C PHE A 138 -10.80 -4.65 -17.68
N SER A 139 -11.31 -3.94 -18.68
CA SER A 139 -12.63 -4.20 -19.26
C SER A 139 -12.55 -5.37 -20.24
N SER A 140 -13.46 -6.34 -20.11
CA SER A 140 -13.77 -7.37 -21.12
C SER A 140 -12.58 -8.17 -21.68
N GLY A 141 -11.98 -9.05 -20.87
CA GLY A 141 -11.24 -10.23 -21.37
C GLY A 141 -9.90 -9.99 -22.09
N GLN A 142 -9.44 -8.75 -22.19
CA GLN A 142 -8.11 -8.43 -22.71
C GLN A 142 -7.31 -7.69 -21.64
N GLU A 143 -6.25 -8.32 -21.14
CA GLU A 143 -5.23 -7.60 -20.38
C GLU A 143 -4.61 -6.57 -21.33
N LYS A 144 -4.84 -5.28 -21.07
CA LYS A 144 -4.16 -4.23 -21.81
C LYS A 144 -2.75 -4.14 -21.29
N ALA A 145 -1.79 -4.52 -22.12
CA ALA A 145 -0.38 -4.25 -21.86
C ALA A 145 -0.18 -2.73 -21.64
N VAL A 146 0.82 -2.40 -20.82
CA VAL A 146 1.20 -1.01 -20.51
C VAL A 146 2.59 -0.72 -21.05
N SER A 147 2.77 0.48 -21.58
CA SER A 147 4.06 1.03 -21.97
C SER A 147 4.69 1.76 -20.78
N LEU A 148 6.02 1.62 -20.62
CA LEU A 148 6.75 2.05 -19.43
C LEU A 148 7.82 3.09 -19.77
N LEU A 149 7.90 4.15 -18.97
CA LEU A 149 9.03 5.08 -18.98
C LEU A 149 10.18 4.50 -18.14
N ALA A 150 11.35 4.32 -18.75
CA ALA A 150 12.55 3.82 -18.08
C ALA A 150 13.68 4.87 -18.16
N ASP A 151 13.62 5.90 -17.31
CA ASP A 151 14.66 6.95 -17.24
C ASP A 151 15.53 6.76 -15.97
N PRO A 152 16.83 6.41 -16.10
CA PRO A 152 17.71 6.15 -14.96
C PRO A 152 18.04 7.40 -14.14
N LYS A 153 17.65 8.61 -14.59
CA LYS A 153 17.82 9.85 -13.80
C LYS A 153 16.93 9.89 -12.55
N HIS A 154 15.91 9.02 -12.47
CA HIS A 154 14.93 9.02 -11.40
C HIS A 154 14.98 7.72 -10.60
N VAL A 155 15.24 7.86 -9.30
CA VAL A 155 15.35 6.73 -8.37
C VAL A 155 14.17 6.76 -7.40
N ARG A 156 13.40 5.67 -7.33
CA ARG A 156 12.24 5.55 -6.43
C ARG A 156 12.65 5.40 -4.96
N ALA A 157 13.68 4.60 -4.72
CA ALA A 157 14.13 4.21 -3.40
C ALA A 157 15.62 3.83 -3.45
N TRP A 158 16.30 3.92 -2.30
CA TRP A 158 17.72 3.60 -2.16
C TRP A 158 17.99 2.81 -0.87
N PRO A 159 19.09 2.05 -0.79
CA PRO A 159 19.51 1.33 0.42
C PRO A 159 19.66 2.26 1.62
N GLY A 160 19.13 1.85 2.78
CA GLY A 160 19.05 2.67 3.98
C GLY A 160 17.88 3.68 4.00
N GLY A 161 17.20 3.87 2.86
CA GLY A 161 15.96 4.64 2.75
C GLY A 161 14.75 3.93 3.36
N VAL A 162 13.56 4.30 2.90
CA VAL A 162 12.28 3.75 3.38
C VAL A 162 11.42 3.15 2.28
N GLY A 163 11.99 2.83 1.12
CA GLY A 163 11.26 2.30 -0.04
C GLY A 163 10.53 0.98 0.21
N ASN A 164 11.03 0.18 1.15
CA ASN A 164 10.38 -1.05 1.61
C ASN A 164 9.24 -0.85 2.61
N LYS A 165 8.88 0.41 2.92
CA LYS A 165 7.77 0.77 3.81
C LYS A 165 6.70 1.54 3.06
N LYS A 166 5.46 1.44 3.53
CA LYS A 166 4.30 2.10 2.88
C LYS A 166 4.04 3.49 3.47
N MET A 167 5.08 4.30 3.53
CA MET A 167 5.06 5.70 4.00
C MET A 167 4.65 6.64 2.87
N GLY A 168 3.91 7.71 3.19
CA GLY A 168 3.43 8.67 2.19
C GLY A 168 4.55 9.36 1.41
N CYS A 169 5.69 9.62 2.08
CA CYS A 169 6.86 10.27 1.49
C CYS A 169 7.48 9.51 0.29
N ASN A 170 7.22 8.20 0.15
CA ASN A 170 7.69 7.40 -1.00
C ASN A 170 6.87 7.62 -2.28
N TYR A 171 5.72 8.29 -2.19
CA TYR A 171 4.77 8.42 -3.29
C TYR A 171 4.68 9.85 -3.83
N ALA A 172 4.74 10.87 -2.96
CA ALA A 172 4.63 12.25 -3.42
C ALA A 172 5.69 12.62 -4.50
N PRO A 173 6.98 12.24 -4.38
CA PRO A 173 7.98 12.54 -5.40
C PRO A 173 7.74 11.82 -6.74
N THR A 174 7.01 10.70 -6.75
CA THR A 174 6.79 9.91 -7.97
C THR A 174 5.76 10.53 -8.90
N ILE A 175 4.91 11.44 -8.39
CA ILE A 175 3.81 12.06 -9.15
C ILE A 175 4.35 12.85 -10.34
N HIS A 176 5.43 13.61 -10.14
CA HIS A 176 6.02 14.39 -11.23
C HIS A 176 6.57 13.49 -12.35
N ILE A 177 7.19 12.36 -11.99
CA ILE A 177 7.77 11.43 -12.97
C ILE A 177 6.67 10.69 -13.72
N GLN A 178 5.57 10.35 -13.05
CA GLN A 178 4.38 9.81 -13.70
C GLN A 178 3.79 10.81 -14.71
N GLN A 179 3.77 12.11 -14.40
CA GLN A 179 3.35 13.14 -15.38
C GLN A 179 4.28 13.22 -16.60
N ILE A 180 5.59 12.99 -16.44
CA ILE A 180 6.52 12.90 -17.56
C ILE A 180 6.17 11.69 -18.45
N ALA A 181 5.97 10.52 -17.85
CA ALA A 181 5.56 9.31 -18.57
C ALA A 181 4.25 9.54 -19.35
N GLU A 182 3.25 10.18 -18.73
CA GLU A 182 1.98 10.50 -19.38
C GLU A 182 2.14 11.45 -20.58
N ARG A 183 3.02 12.45 -20.48
CA ARG A 183 3.34 13.36 -21.61
C ARG A 183 3.98 12.64 -22.78
N GLU A 184 4.64 11.52 -22.53
CA GLU A 184 5.22 10.64 -23.55
C GLU A 184 4.26 9.53 -24.01
N ASN A 185 2.98 9.58 -23.60
CA ASN A 185 1.96 8.56 -23.86
C ASN A 185 2.28 7.17 -23.25
N LEU A 186 3.05 7.15 -22.18
CA LEU A 186 3.38 5.95 -21.40
C LEU A 186 2.47 5.89 -20.16
N GLN A 187 2.10 4.67 -19.76
CA GLN A 187 1.09 4.50 -18.70
C GLN A 187 1.71 4.47 -17.29
N GLN A 188 2.94 3.99 -17.16
CA GLN A 188 3.63 3.82 -15.87
C GLN A 188 5.13 4.07 -16.01
N VAL A 189 5.82 4.15 -14.87
CA VAL A 189 7.28 4.28 -14.79
C VAL A 189 7.89 2.92 -14.42
N LEU A 190 8.89 2.46 -15.17
CA LEU A 190 9.78 1.37 -14.75
C LEU A 190 10.92 1.97 -13.93
N TRP A 191 10.94 1.69 -12.63
CA TRP A 191 11.94 2.24 -11.73
C TRP A 191 13.27 1.49 -11.86
N LEU A 192 14.31 2.23 -12.19
CA LEU A 192 15.68 1.73 -12.33
C LEU A 192 16.51 2.10 -11.10
N TYR A 193 17.48 1.26 -10.74
CA TYR A 193 18.39 1.50 -9.62
C TYR A 193 19.84 1.08 -9.93
N GLY A 194 20.80 1.88 -9.44
CA GLY A 194 22.23 1.60 -9.54
C GLY A 194 22.82 1.76 -10.93
N GLU A 195 24.15 1.63 -11.03
CA GLU A 195 24.90 1.79 -12.29
C GLU A 195 24.51 0.77 -13.36
N ASN A 196 24.06 -0.42 -12.92
CA ASN A 196 23.63 -1.49 -13.80
C ASN A 196 22.14 -1.39 -14.21
N HIS A 197 21.46 -0.30 -13.84
CA HIS A 197 20.05 -0.04 -14.17
C HIS A 197 19.13 -1.21 -13.79
N GLN A 198 19.26 -1.73 -12.57
CA GLN A 198 18.45 -2.82 -12.07
C GLN A 198 16.96 -2.45 -12.12
N LEU A 199 16.13 -3.35 -12.65
CA LEU A 199 14.69 -3.20 -12.64
C LEU A 199 14.17 -3.45 -11.22
N THR A 200 13.42 -2.50 -10.66
CA THR A 200 12.94 -2.60 -9.27
C THR A 200 11.43 -2.76 -9.18
N GLU A 201 10.66 -1.79 -9.66
CA GLU A 201 9.20 -1.75 -9.59
C GLU A 201 8.60 -1.11 -10.85
N VAL A 202 7.32 -1.37 -11.11
CA VAL A 202 6.54 -0.73 -12.17
C VAL A 202 5.47 0.15 -11.53
N GLY A 203 5.69 1.46 -11.54
CA GLY A 203 4.83 2.45 -10.89
C GLY A 203 4.74 2.20 -9.38
N SER A 204 3.59 1.70 -8.92
CA SER A 204 3.37 1.30 -7.52
C SER A 204 3.19 -0.21 -7.33
N MET A 205 3.64 -1.00 -8.31
CA MET A 205 3.53 -2.46 -8.37
C MET A 205 4.92 -3.09 -8.35
N ASN A 206 5.02 -4.28 -7.74
CA ASN A 206 6.22 -5.10 -7.91
C ASN A 206 6.31 -5.61 -9.36
N ILE A 207 7.53 -5.84 -9.84
CA ILE A 207 7.79 -6.42 -11.17
C ILE A 207 8.07 -7.92 -11.08
N PHE A 208 7.60 -8.66 -12.08
CA PHE A 208 7.95 -10.05 -12.34
C PHE A 208 8.37 -10.17 -13.82
N VAL A 209 9.32 -11.05 -14.09
CA VAL A 209 9.73 -11.40 -15.46
C VAL A 209 9.71 -12.92 -15.58
N LEU A 210 8.91 -13.42 -16.53
CA LEU A 210 8.93 -14.82 -16.93
C LEU A 210 9.85 -14.94 -18.15
N LEU A 211 10.92 -15.72 -18.02
CA LEU A 211 11.93 -15.86 -19.06
C LEU A 211 12.41 -17.30 -19.18
N VAL A 212 13.10 -17.62 -20.28
CA VAL A 212 13.90 -18.83 -20.39
C VAL A 212 15.32 -18.47 -19.98
N ASN A 213 15.82 -19.12 -18.93
CA ASN A 213 17.14 -18.81 -18.38
C ASN A 213 18.27 -19.43 -19.21
N THR A 214 19.51 -19.20 -18.79
CA THR A 214 20.72 -19.67 -19.50
C THR A 214 20.85 -21.20 -19.55
N ALA A 215 20.15 -21.93 -18.67
CA ALA A 215 20.08 -23.39 -18.68
C ALA A 215 18.95 -23.93 -19.58
N GLY A 216 18.13 -23.06 -20.17
CA GLY A 216 16.98 -23.46 -21.00
C GLY A 216 15.69 -23.70 -20.22
N ASP A 217 15.68 -23.43 -18.91
CA ASP A 217 14.51 -23.61 -18.06
C ASP A 217 13.63 -22.36 -18.05
N LEU A 218 12.31 -22.54 -18.00
CA LEU A 218 11.37 -21.46 -17.75
C LEU A 218 11.48 -21.01 -16.27
N GLU A 219 11.74 -19.74 -16.04
CA GLU A 219 12.02 -19.16 -14.72
C GLU A 219 11.19 -17.89 -14.50
N LEU A 220 10.58 -17.77 -13.31
CA LEU A 220 9.84 -16.57 -12.90
C LEU A 220 10.67 -15.77 -11.89
N ILE A 221 11.30 -14.69 -12.35
CA ILE A 221 12.15 -13.85 -11.51
C ILE A 221 11.44 -12.57 -11.04
N THR A 222 11.83 -12.09 -9.87
CA THR A 222 11.42 -10.80 -9.31
C THR A 222 12.56 -10.25 -8.43
N PRO A 223 12.73 -8.92 -8.31
CA PRO A 223 13.78 -8.35 -7.47
C PRO A 223 13.72 -8.83 -6.01
N PRO A 224 14.88 -9.05 -5.36
CA PRO A 224 14.95 -9.46 -3.96
C PRO A 224 14.48 -8.35 -3.02
N LEU A 225 14.13 -8.70 -1.78
CA LEU A 225 13.75 -7.73 -0.75
C LEU A 225 14.99 -7.17 -0.04
N ASP A 226 15.74 -6.32 -0.73
CA ASP A 226 17.01 -5.73 -0.28
C ASP A 226 16.87 -4.39 0.50
N GLY A 227 15.64 -3.93 0.70
CA GLY A 227 15.32 -2.65 1.33
C GLY A 227 14.80 -1.57 0.36
N THR A 228 15.01 -1.75 -0.94
CA THR A 228 14.50 -0.83 -1.98
C THR A 228 13.13 -1.23 -2.52
N ILE A 229 12.76 -2.51 -2.37
CA ILE A 229 11.51 -3.09 -2.88
C ILE A 229 10.43 -3.14 -1.77
N LEU A 230 9.21 -2.72 -2.09
CA LEU A 230 8.08 -2.87 -1.17
C LEU A 230 7.67 -4.36 -1.14
N PRO A 231 7.59 -5.02 0.03
CA PRO A 231 7.15 -6.40 0.12
C PRO A 231 5.63 -6.50 -0.15
N GLY A 232 5.26 -6.60 -1.42
CA GLY A 232 3.88 -6.72 -1.87
C GLY A 232 3.25 -8.05 -1.48
N ILE A 233 1.97 -8.01 -1.12
CA ILE A 233 1.19 -9.20 -0.76
C ILE A 233 0.87 -10.01 -2.01
N THR A 234 0.55 -9.35 -3.13
CA THR A 234 0.42 -10.00 -4.43
C THR A 234 1.74 -10.65 -4.85
N ARG A 235 2.88 -9.96 -4.70
CA ARG A 235 4.21 -10.52 -4.96
C ARG A 235 4.45 -11.79 -4.15
N GLN A 236 4.22 -11.75 -2.84
CA GLN A 236 4.38 -12.95 -2.00
C GLN A 236 3.45 -14.08 -2.46
N SER A 237 2.19 -13.77 -2.76
CA SER A 237 1.20 -14.78 -3.17
C SER A 237 1.56 -15.43 -4.52
N LEU A 238 2.08 -14.67 -5.48
CA LEU A 238 2.55 -15.21 -6.76
C LEU A 238 3.78 -16.11 -6.57
N LEU A 239 4.72 -15.73 -5.70
CA LEU A 239 5.86 -16.57 -5.35
C LEU A 239 5.44 -17.86 -4.62
N ASP A 240 4.48 -17.77 -3.70
CA ASP A 240 3.94 -18.94 -2.99
C ASP A 240 3.31 -19.93 -3.99
N LEU A 241 2.49 -19.43 -4.94
CA LEU A 241 1.87 -20.23 -5.98
C LEU A 241 2.88 -20.84 -6.97
N ALA A 242 3.84 -20.06 -7.43
CA ALA A 242 4.86 -20.54 -8.38
C ALA A 242 5.66 -21.72 -7.78
N ARG A 243 6.04 -21.62 -6.51
CA ARG A 243 6.74 -22.68 -5.78
C ARG A 243 5.89 -23.93 -5.60
N GLU A 244 4.60 -23.76 -5.31
CA GLU A 244 3.65 -24.87 -5.19
C GLU A 244 3.48 -25.63 -6.52
N TRP A 245 3.51 -24.92 -7.64
CA TRP A 245 3.41 -25.52 -8.98
C TRP A 245 4.74 -26.07 -9.53
N GLY A 246 5.84 -25.94 -8.79
CA GLY A 246 7.16 -26.41 -9.20
C GLY A 246 7.87 -25.51 -10.22
N THR A 247 7.35 -24.30 -10.47
CA THR A 247 8.07 -23.27 -11.22
C THR A 247 9.20 -22.73 -10.35
N ARG A 248 10.42 -22.71 -10.91
CA ARG A 248 11.59 -22.13 -10.24
C ARG A 248 11.55 -20.60 -10.26
#